data_AF-A0A0D7EEM9-F1
#
_entry.id   AF-A0A0D7EEM9-F1
#
_cell.length_a   1.000
_cell.length_b   1.000
_cell.length_c   1.000
_cell.angle_alpha   90.00
_cell.angle_beta   90.00
_cell.angle_gamma   90.00
#
_symmetry.space_group_name_H-M   'P 1'
#
loop_
_entity.id
_entity.type
_entity.pdbx_description
1 polymer ?
#
loop_
_entity_poly.entity_id
_entity_poly.type
_entity_poly.pdbx_seq_one_letter_code
_entity_poly.pdbx_strand_id
1 'polypeptide(L)' 'FPHAATALGPLKAAAEKLGKTDFTNLWAGQAVRLGRDMPAAELTRALAGAALARFGYLAG' A
#
# COMPACT_ATOMS: atom_id res chain seq x y z
N PHE A 1 22.38 -4.58 -3.86
CA PHE A 1 21.10 -3.82 -3.99
C PHE A 1 21.51 -2.38 -4.28
N PRO A 2 21.24 -1.79 -5.47
CA PRO A 2 19.95 -1.72 -6.16
C PRO A 2 19.93 -2.15 -7.65
N HIS A 3 20.98 -2.79 -8.17
CA HIS A 3 21.16 -3.02 -9.62
C HIS A 3 20.20 -4.02 -10.29
N ALA A 4 19.51 -4.88 -9.55
CA ALA A 4 18.57 -5.85 -10.15
C ALA A 4 17.29 -5.16 -10.69
N ALA A 5 16.84 -4.09 -10.03
CA ALA A 5 15.63 -3.36 -10.44
C ALA A 5 15.84 -2.60 -11.77
N THR A 6 17.07 -2.15 -12.06
CA THR A 6 17.37 -1.42 -13.29
C THR A 6 17.35 -2.32 -14.52
N ALA A 7 17.73 -3.59 -14.40
CA ALA A 7 17.74 -4.54 -15.53
C ALA A 7 16.33 -4.81 -16.08
N LEU A 8 15.30 -4.78 -15.23
CA LEU A 8 13.91 -5.00 -15.62
C LEU A 8 13.17 -3.72 -16.05
N GLY A 9 13.83 -2.56 -16.01
CA GLY A 9 13.23 -1.26 -16.35
C GLY A 9 12.52 -1.23 -17.71
N PRO A 10 13.13 -1.72 -18.81
CA PRO A 10 12.47 -1.75 -20.12
C PRO A 10 11.22 -2.65 -20.15
N LEU A 11 11.25 -3.80 -19.47
CA LEU A 11 10.11 -4.72 -19.40
C LEU A 11 8.96 -4.13 -18.58
N LYS A 12 9.28 -3.49 -17.44
CA LYS A 12 8.33 -2.72 -16.64
C LYS A 12 7.63 -1.67 -17.50
N ALA A 13 8.38 -0.84 -18.21
CA ALA A 13 7.82 0.24 -19.03
C ALA A 13 6.90 -0.29 -20.16
N ALA A 14 7.32 -1.36 -20.84
CA ALA A 14 6.52 -1.98 -21.90
C ALA A 14 5.23 -2.63 -21.36
N ALA A 15 5.29 -3.34 -20.23
CA ALA A 15 4.13 -3.95 -19.60
C ALA A 15 3.13 -2.90 -19.12
N GLU A 16 3.59 -1.85 -18.42
CA GLU A 16 2.73 -0.78 -17.88
C GLU A 16 2.00 -0.02 -18.99
N LYS A 17 2.65 0.23 -20.13
CA LYS A 17 2.01 0.84 -21.30
C LYS A 17 0.84 0.01 -21.86
N LEU A 18 0.89 -1.31 -21.68
CA LEU A 18 -0.18 -2.23 -22.06
C LEU A 18 -1.21 -2.46 -20.94
N GLY A 19 -1.11 -1.73 -19.82
CA GLY A 19 -1.96 -1.93 -18.65
C GLY A 19 -1.68 -3.24 -17.89
N LYS A 20 -0.52 -3.84 -18.11
CA LYS A 20 -0.08 -5.10 -17.49
C LYS A 20 0.88 -4.83 -16.34
N THR A 21 0.83 -5.67 -15.30
CA THR A 21 1.65 -5.52 -14.09
C THR A 21 2.70 -6.64 -13.91
N ASP A 22 2.86 -7.52 -14.90
CA ASP A 22 3.74 -8.71 -14.84
C ASP A 22 5.20 -8.40 -14.48
N PHE A 23 5.69 -7.20 -14.82
CA PHE A 23 7.04 -6.71 -14.52
C PHE A 23 7.05 -5.47 -13.61
N THR A 24 5.92 -5.16 -12.98
CA THR A 24 5.80 -4.04 -12.04
C THR A 24 6.16 -4.49 -10.63
N ASN A 25 6.97 -3.69 -9.94
CA ASN A 25 7.23 -3.89 -8.51
C ASN A 25 5.98 -3.52 -7.68
N LEU A 26 5.09 -4.49 -7.47
CA LEU A 26 3.86 -4.34 -6.68
C LEU A 26 4.15 -4.41 -5.17
N TRP A 27 4.87 -3.42 -4.64
CA TRP A 27 5.19 -3.37 -3.21
C TRP A 27 3.92 -3.28 -2.35
N ALA A 28 3.71 -4.27 -1.50
CA ALA A 28 2.58 -4.33 -0.59
C ALA A 28 2.93 -5.13 0.66
N GLY A 29 2.46 -4.67 1.83
CA GLY A 29 2.51 -5.46 3.06
C GLY A 29 1.44 -6.56 3.09
N GLN A 30 1.56 -7.51 4.02
CA GLN A 30 0.62 -8.63 4.14
C GLN A 30 -0.84 -8.18 4.41
N ALA A 31 -1.03 -7.02 5.04
CA ALA A 31 -2.34 -6.44 5.36
C ALA A 31 -2.95 -5.59 4.22
N VAL A 32 -2.43 -5.67 2.98
CA VAL A 32 -2.86 -4.79 1.86
C VAL A 32 -4.38 -4.79 1.60
N ARG A 33 -5.07 -5.89 1.86
CA ARG A 33 -6.54 -5.99 1.70
C ARG A 33 -7.33 -5.12 2.68
N LEU A 34 -6.68 -4.60 3.73
CA LEU A 34 -7.29 -3.64 4.67
C LEU A 34 -7.14 -2.18 4.20
N GLY A 35 -6.41 -1.93 3.11
CA GLY A 35 -6.26 -0.61 2.52
C GLY A 35 -7.61 -0.01 2.10
N ARG A 36 -7.73 1.31 2.19
CA ARG A 36 -8.92 2.06 1.82
C ARG A 36 -8.54 3.12 0.80
N ASP A 37 -9.29 3.20 -0.29
CA ASP A 37 -9.17 4.29 -1.25
C ASP A 37 -9.95 5.51 -0.73
N MET A 38 -9.25 6.38 -0.01
CA MET A 38 -9.82 7.57 0.64
C MET A 38 -8.72 8.62 0.91
N PRO A 39 -9.07 9.90 1.16
CA PRO A 39 -8.08 10.92 1.49
C PRO A 39 -7.24 10.55 2.70
N ALA A 40 -5.91 10.75 2.62
CA ALA A 40 -4.97 10.38 3.67
C ALA A 40 -5.31 11.04 5.03
N ALA A 41 -5.80 12.29 5.02
CA ALA A 41 -6.21 13.00 6.22
C ALA A 41 -7.42 12.35 6.91
N GLU A 42 -8.36 11.80 6.12
CA GLU A 42 -9.53 11.11 6.64
C GLU A 42 -9.16 9.74 7.20
N LEU A 43 -8.31 8.98 6.47
CA LEU A 43 -7.77 7.70 6.96
C LEU A 43 -7.06 7.87 8.31
N THR A 44 -6.24 8.91 8.44
CA THR A 44 -5.52 9.22 9.67
C THR A 44 -6.48 9.45 10.84
N ARG A 45 -7.53 10.25 10.66
CA ARG A 45 -8.53 10.51 11.69
C ARG A 45 -9.30 9.23 12.06
N ALA A 46 -9.66 8.42 11.06
CA ALA A 46 -10.36 7.16 11.28
C ALA A 46 -9.52 6.17 12.11
N LEU A 47 -8.22 6.04 11.79
CA LEU A 47 -7.30 5.21 12.55
C LEU A 47 -7.14 5.71 13.99
N ALA A 48 -6.99 7.02 14.20
CA ALA A 48 -6.90 7.60 15.53
C ALA A 48 -8.16 7.37 16.36
N GLY A 49 -9.34 7.57 15.77
CA GLY A 49 -10.63 7.30 16.43
C GLY A 49 -10.79 5.83 16.82
N ALA A 50 -10.45 4.90 15.92
CA ALA A 50 -10.50 3.47 16.20
C ALA A 50 -9.52 3.06 17.31
N ALA A 51 -8.32 3.63 17.33
CA ALA A 51 -7.33 3.38 18.39
C ALA A 51 -7.83 3.86 19.76
N LEU A 52 -8.39 5.07 19.84
CA LEU A 52 -8.97 5.61 21.09
C LEU A 52 -10.13 4.73 21.60
N ALA A 53 -11.04 4.31 20.71
CA ALA A 53 -12.12 3.40 21.08
C ALA A 53 -11.58 2.06 21.60
N ARG A 54 -10.53 1.52 20.97
CA ARG A 54 -9.89 0.28 21.42
C ARG A 54 -9.24 0.44 22.80
N PHE A 55 -8.58 1.56 23.07
CA PHE A 55 -8.01 1.83 24.38
C PHE A 55 -9.09 1.99 25.45
N GLY A 56 -10.20 2.68 25.14
CA GLY A 56 -11.34 2.79 26.05
C GLY A 56 -11.93 1.43 26.42
N TYR A 57 -12.07 0.52 25.46
CA TYR A 57 -12.52 -0.85 25.72
C TYR A 57 -11.54 -1.65 26.60
N LEU A 58 -10.23 -1.49 26.39
CA LEU A 58 -9.21 -2.23 27.14
C LEU A 58 -8.99 -1.70 28.56
N ALA A 59 -9.41 -0.47 28.85
CA ALA A 59 -9.27 0.16 30.15
C ALA A 59 -10.45 -0.13 31.11
N GLY A 60 -11.52 -0.79 30.63
CA GLY A 60 -12.63 -1.32 31.42
C GLY A 60 -12.68 -2.84 31.40
#